data_AF-A0ABD6ADP5-F1
#
_entry.id   AF-A0ABD6ADP5-F1
#
_cell.length_a   1.000
_cell.length_b   1.000
_cell.length_c   1.000
_cell.angle_alpha   90.00
_cell.angle_beta   90.00
_cell.angle_gamma   90.00
#
_symmetry.space_group_name_H-M   'P 1'
#
loop_
_entity.id
_entity.type
_entity.pdbx_description
1 polymer ?
#
loop_
_entity_poly.entity_id
_entity_poly.type
_entity_poly.pdbx_seq_one_letter_code
_entity_poly.pdbx_strand_id
1 'polypeptide(L)'
;MADRPTRIREELQRASDTANEDRDVREQLRSLDEGLMELVGGDKTEDEPPHEDRLAELEEKLAGLRDRSEGETSGHIRNAERLLGEYRERRETDE
;
A
#
# COMPACT_ATOMS: atom_id res chain seq x y z
N MET A 1 -6.91 13.96 -12.06
CA MET A 1 -6.39 13.73 -10.69
C MET A 1 -6.12 12.24 -10.61
N ALA A 2 -4.89 11.80 -10.34
CA ALA A 2 -4.64 10.37 -10.18
C ALA A 2 -5.44 9.84 -8.97
N ASP A 3 -6.09 8.69 -9.13
CA ASP A 3 -6.82 8.02 -8.05
C ASP A 3 -5.86 7.71 -6.90
N ARG A 4 -6.34 7.83 -5.66
CA ARG A 4 -5.51 7.59 -4.46
C ARG A 4 -4.80 6.22 -4.47
N PRO A 5 -5.47 5.12 -4.86
CA PRO A 5 -4.81 3.83 -5.10
C PRO A 5 -3.58 3.91 -5.99
N THR A 6 -3.67 4.62 -7.11
CA THR A 6 -2.54 4.81 -8.03
C THR A 6 -1.36 5.48 -7.34
N ARG A 7 -1.62 6.47 -6.47
CA ARG A 7 -0.55 7.16 -5.71
C ARG A 7 0.09 6.28 -4.64
N ILE A 8 -0.69 5.44 -3.95
CA ILE A 8 -0.14 4.49 -2.98
C ILE A 8 0.79 3.52 -3.70
N ARG A 9 0.34 2.97 -4.84
CA ARG A 9 1.11 2.08 -5.70
C ARG A 9 2.39 2.71 -6.22
N GLU A 10 2.35 3.96 -6.66
CA GLU A 10 3.55 4.71 -7.07
C GLU A 10 4.60 4.78 -5.94
N GLU A 11 4.18 5.01 -4.69
CA GLU A 11 5.11 5.01 -3.55
C GLU A 11 5.63 3.61 -3.22
N LEU A 12 4.81 2.55 -3.31
CA LEU A 12 5.27 1.17 -3.15
C LEU A 12 6.30 0.77 -4.21
N GLN A 13 6.07 1.18 -5.46
CA GLN A 13 6.98 0.92 -6.54
C GLN A 13 8.31 1.65 -6.34
N ARG A 14 8.28 2.93 -5.93
CA ARG A 14 9.48 3.68 -5.56
C ARG A 14 10.23 3.03 -4.39
N ALA A 15 9.53 2.60 -3.35
CA ALA A 15 10.14 1.88 -2.22
C ALA A 15 10.82 0.58 -2.68
N SER A 16 10.19 -0.18 -3.57
CA SER A 16 10.77 -1.40 -4.14
C SER A 16 12.00 -1.09 -5.01
N ASP A 17 11.99 0.02 -5.73
CA ASP A 17 13.11 0.44 -6.57
C ASP A 17 14.29 0.96 -5.74
N THR A 18 14.04 1.58 -4.58
CA THR A 18 15.11 2.02 -3.67
C THR A 18 15.64 0.89 -2.79
N ALA A 19 14.82 -0.12 -2.47
CA ALA A 19 15.21 -1.30 -1.70
C ALA A 19 16.12 -2.29 -2.48
N ASN A 20 16.85 -1.83 -3.52
CA ASN A 20 17.55 -2.68 -4.48
C ASN A 20 18.42 -3.79 -3.87
N GLU A 21 19.05 -3.53 -2.72
CA GLU A 21 19.94 -4.45 -2.02
C GLU A 21 19.22 -5.42 -1.08
N ASP A 22 17.97 -5.14 -0.69
CA ASP A 22 17.14 -5.97 0.18
C ASP A 22 16.03 -6.66 -0.63
N ARG A 23 16.35 -7.85 -1.14
CA ARG A 23 15.44 -8.64 -1.97
C ARG A 23 14.13 -8.98 -1.24
N ASP A 24 14.19 -9.26 0.05
CA ASP A 24 13.02 -9.67 0.82
C ASP A 24 12.05 -8.50 1.00
N VAL A 25 12.56 -7.30 1.23
CA VAL A 25 11.75 -6.07 1.27
C VAL A 25 11.13 -5.78 -0.09
N ARG A 26 11.88 -5.95 -1.19
CA ARG A 26 11.36 -5.74 -2.55
C ARG A 26 10.22 -6.69 -2.91
N GLU A 27 10.39 -7.98 -2.64
CA GLU A 27 9.37 -8.99 -2.94
C GLU A 27 8.09 -8.72 -2.14
N GLN A 28 8.22 -8.35 -0.86
CA GLN A 28 7.08 -7.96 -0.03
C GLN A 28 6.39 -6.70 -0.53
N LEU A 29 7.14 -5.65 -0.91
CA LEU A 29 6.56 -4.42 -1.46
C LEU A 29 5.80 -4.66 -2.78
N ARG A 30 6.30 -5.54 -3.65
CA ARG A 30 5.58 -5.95 -4.86
C ARG A 30 4.30 -6.72 -4.55
N SER A 31 4.36 -7.64 -3.59
CA SER A 31 3.16 -8.37 -3.16
C SER A 31 2.10 -7.43 -2.58
N LEU A 32 2.51 -6.37 -1.86
CA LEU A 32 1.59 -5.34 -1.37
C LEU A 32 1.00 -4.49 -2.50
N ASP A 33 1.79 -4.15 -3.53
CA ASP A 33 1.28 -3.46 -4.73
C ASP A 33 0.22 -4.28 -5.46
N GLU A 34 0.47 -5.58 -5.67
CA GLU A 34 -0.47 -6.52 -6.27
C GLU A 34 -1.75 -6.66 -5.42
N GLY A 35 -1.61 -6.86 -4.11
CA GLY A 35 -2.76 -6.96 -3.20
C GLY A 35 -3.61 -5.69 -3.19
N LEU A 36 -2.99 -4.50 -3.27
CA LEU A 36 -3.72 -3.24 -3.39
C LEU A 36 -4.41 -3.10 -4.76
N MET A 37 -3.77 -3.56 -5.83
CA MET A 37 -4.39 -3.59 -7.16
C MET A 37 -5.61 -4.51 -7.19
N GLU A 38 -5.55 -5.68 -6.57
CA GLU A 38 -6.68 -6.59 -6.45
C GLU A 38 -7.81 -5.97 -5.63
N LEU A 39 -7.50 -5.30 -4.52
CA LEU A 39 -8.51 -4.65 -3.67
C LEU A 39 -9.25 -3.51 -4.37
N VAL A 40 -8.56 -2.78 -5.25
CA VAL A 40 -9.12 -1.61 -5.94
C VAL A 40 -9.66 -1.97 -7.32
N GLY A 41 -9.09 -3.00 -7.96
CA GLY A 41 -9.51 -3.51 -9.27
C GLY A 41 -10.62 -4.56 -9.17
N GLY A 42 -10.73 -5.24 -8.03
CA GLY A 42 -11.77 -6.21 -7.68
C GLY A 42 -13.18 -5.61 -7.63
N ASP A 43 -13.30 -4.28 -7.55
CA ASP A 43 -14.54 -3.50 -7.69
C ASP A 43 -15.32 -3.78 -9.01
N LYS A 44 -14.74 -4.52 -9.96
CA LYS A 44 -15.42 -4.95 -11.20
C LYS A 44 -16.12 -6.30 -11.12
N THR A 45 -15.84 -7.09 -10.09
CA THR A 45 -16.45 -8.40 -9.87
C THR A 45 -16.90 -8.49 -8.41
N GLU A 46 -18.18 -8.18 -8.21
CA GLU A 46 -18.99 -8.42 -7.00
C GLU A 46 -18.74 -7.46 -5.80
N ASP A 47 -19.53 -6.38 -5.77
CA ASP A 47 -20.34 -5.85 -4.65
C ASP A 47 -19.83 -5.86 -3.18
N GLU A 48 -18.53 -5.97 -2.91
CA GLU A 48 -18.01 -5.87 -1.55
C GLU A 48 -16.92 -4.78 -1.48
N PRO A 49 -17.07 -3.74 -0.63
CA PRO A 49 -15.95 -2.85 -0.36
C PRO A 49 -14.76 -3.69 0.15
N PRO A 50 -13.48 -3.38 -0.19
CA PRO A 50 -12.32 -3.92 0.50
C PRO A 50 -12.60 -3.92 2.00
N HIS A 51 -12.74 -5.13 2.57
CA HIS A 51 -12.95 -5.30 3.99
C HIS A 51 -11.94 -4.42 4.73
N GLU A 52 -12.40 -3.55 5.63
CA GLU A 52 -11.52 -2.67 6.44
C GLU A 52 -10.32 -3.45 7.01
N ASP A 53 -10.56 -4.70 7.42
CA ASP A 53 -9.56 -5.66 7.89
C ASP A 53 -8.37 -5.82 6.92
N ARG A 54 -8.62 -5.79 5.62
CA ARG A 54 -7.59 -5.96 4.59
C ARG A 54 -6.75 -4.70 4.41
N LEU A 55 -7.36 -3.51 4.50
CA LEU A 55 -6.62 -2.24 4.46
C LEU A 55 -5.76 -2.09 5.72
N ALA A 56 -6.29 -2.46 6.89
CA ALA A 56 -5.53 -2.51 8.13
C ALA A 56 -4.37 -3.53 8.07
N GLU A 57 -4.58 -4.71 7.49
CA GLU A 57 -3.53 -5.72 7.27
C GLU A 57 -2.39 -5.15 6.38
N LEU A 58 -2.73 -4.41 5.34
CA LEU A 58 -1.73 -3.75 4.48
C LEU A 58 -0.94 -2.67 5.25
N GLU A 59 -1.60 -1.87 6.08
CA GLU A 59 -0.94 -0.88 6.94
C GLU A 59 0.05 -1.53 7.90
N GLU A 60 -0.35 -2.62 8.57
CA GLU A 60 0.53 -3.34 9.51
C GLU A 60 1.76 -3.90 8.80
N LYS A 61 1.59 -4.47 7.60
CA LYS A 61 2.71 -4.99 6.80
C LYS A 61 3.66 -3.87 6.36
N LEU A 62 3.13 -2.72 5.95
CA LEU A 62 3.95 -1.57 5.60
C LEU A 62 4.72 -1.04 6.80
N ALA A 63 4.11 -0.98 7.99
CA ALA A 63 4.80 -0.59 9.21
C ALA A 63 5.96 -1.54 9.53
N GLY A 64 5.73 -2.85 9.41
CA GLY A 64 6.78 -3.86 9.60
C GLY A 64 7.93 -3.73 8.59
N LEU A 65 7.64 -3.39 7.33
CA LEU A 65 8.66 -3.15 6.31
C LEU A 65 9.42 -1.85 6.55
N ARG A 66 8.71 -0.78 6.95
CA ARG A 66 9.30 0.51 7.29
C ARG A 66 10.31 0.36 8.42
N ASP A 67 9.96 -0.38 9.47
CA ASP A 67 10.83 -0.55 10.64
C ASP A 67 12.10 -1.36 10.33
N ARG A 68 12.08 -2.15 9.25
CA ARG A 68 13.24 -2.89 8.71
C ARG A 68 14.03 -2.10 7.68
N SER A 69 13.44 -1.03 7.14
CA SER A 69 14.01 -0.25 6.04
C SER A 69 14.56 1.07 6.55
N GLU A 70 15.65 1.53 5.95
CA GLU A 70 16.24 2.84 6.24
C GLU A 70 16.27 3.73 4.99
N GLY A 71 16.64 5.00 5.17
CA GLY A 71 16.83 5.95 4.07
C GLY A 71 15.59 6.20 3.22
N GLU A 72 15.78 6.25 1.90
CA GLU A 72 14.74 6.59 0.93
C GLU A 72 13.60 5.55 0.89
N THR A 73 13.93 4.26 1.05
CA THR A 73 12.95 3.17 1.13
C THR A 73 11.97 3.41 2.28
N SER A 74 12.47 3.71 3.48
CA SER A 74 11.63 4.02 4.64
C SER A 74 10.74 5.24 4.40
N GLY A 75 11.26 6.24 3.69
CA GLY A 75 10.50 7.44 3.31
C GLY A 75 9.33 7.14 2.38
N HIS A 76 9.56 6.32 1.35
CA HIS A 76 8.50 5.90 0.42
C HIS A 76 7.45 5.01 1.09
N ILE A 77 7.87 4.08 1.96
CA ILE A 77 6.92 3.25 2.72
C ILE A 77 6.04 4.13 3.61
N ARG A 78 6.61 5.10 4.32
CA ARG A 78 5.84 6.05 5.14
C ARG A 78 4.83 6.85 4.32
N ASN A 79 5.19 7.26 3.11
CA ASN A 79 4.25 7.96 2.23
C ASN A 79 3.10 7.04 1.81
N ALA A 80 3.39 5.78 1.48
CA ALA A 80 2.38 4.79 1.15
C ALA A 80 1.42 4.54 2.35
N GLU A 81 1.95 4.38 3.57
CA GLU A 81 1.14 4.25 4.80
C GLU A 81 0.18 5.43 4.98
N ARG A 82 0.68 6.67 4.87
CA ARG A 82 -0.16 7.86 5.01
C ARG A 82 -1.28 7.89 3.97
N LEU A 83 -0.96 7.59 2.71
CA LEU A 83 -1.94 7.59 1.63
C LEU A 83 -2.98 6.47 1.79
N LEU A 84 -2.57 5.32 2.35
CA LEU A 84 -3.45 4.19 2.64
C LEU A 84 -4.42 4.52 3.78
N GLY A 85 -3.95 5.16 4.85
CA GLY A 85 -4.81 5.65 5.93
C GLY A 85 -5.82 6.69 5.45
N GLU A 86 -5.39 7.67 4.65
CA GLU A 86 -6.28 8.66 4.03
C GLU A 86 -7.32 8.01 3.08
N TYR A 87 -6.98 6.87 2.48
CA TYR A 87 -7.90 6.10 1.65
C TYR A 87 -8.92 5.34 2.51
N ARG A 88 -8.49 4.68 3.59
CA ARG A 88 -9.38 3.97 4.52
C ARG A 88 -10.37 4.91 5.20
N GLU A 89 -9.90 6.01 5.80
CA GLU A 89 -10.75 7.01 6.47
C GLU A 89 -11.86 7.55 5.56
N ARG A 90 -11.55 7.71 4.25
CA ARG A 90 -12.55 8.19 3.29
C ARG A 90 -13.59 7.13 2.97
N ARG A 91 -13.20 5.85 2.86
CA ARG A 91 -14.17 4.75 2.67
C ARG A 91 -15.09 4.61 3.88
N GLU A 92 -14.55 4.70 5.10
CA GLU A 92 -15.30 4.74 6.36
C GLU A 92 -16.33 5.89 6.42
N THR A 93 -16.07 7.01 5.74
CA THR A 93 -16.97 8.18 5.71
C THR A 93 -18.03 8.10 4.60
N ASP A 94 -17.81 7.29 3.57
CA ASP A 94 -18.70 7.14 2.41
C ASP A 94 -19.74 5.99 2.61
N GLU A 95 -19.67 5.24 3.72
CA GLU A 95 -20.68 4.24 4.19
C GLU A 95 -21.72 4.84 5.16
#